data_AF-A0A165Q2T4-F1
#
_entry.id   AF-A0A165Q2T4-F1
#
_cell.length_a   1.000
_cell.length_b   1.000
_cell.length_c   1.000
_cell.angle_alpha   90.00
_cell.angle_beta   90.00
_cell.angle_gamma   90.00
#
_symmetry.space_group_name_H-M   'P 1'
#
loop_
_entity.id
_entity.type
_entity.pdbx_description
1 polymer ?
#
loop_
_entity_poly.entity_id
_entity_poly.type
_entity_poly.pdbx_seq_one_letter_code
_entity_poly.pdbx_strand_id
1 'polypeptide(L)'
;IGMITMDNDSKNDTMMLHLETELAELGIPFDHNGNRVWYADHSGWAPDIDDDEYLEALNGDPVARARSLVTACRASDQRRTDFQKTIQEGNEGNLFDVNLPENELLRDVDTRWSSTFLMIDRVLELYPAISCFLNHAKQSEIYDHSLSPKEREVLNDGVSPHTVQEVLSAEKTPTIAMVFPAYEQLLDALKHMQRRLKGISHGIGIAIIKIEEYMSKGRMTRIYALAMIINPVIKLKWIEERWSKDNAAAVKEWMREAVRVKSVCPSLKHLHKYSDACIPKAISERARSDASTSVGGPDGSFSSTSTSSRFCQYLSTSQSSIHGKCHFNNV
;
A
#
# COMPACT_ATOMS: atom_id res chain seq x y z
N ILE A 1 22.30 -2.34 -19.03
CA ILE A 1 20.82 -2.25 -18.99
C ILE A 1 20.41 -1.40 -17.79
N GLY A 2 19.21 -0.79 -17.80
CA GLY A 2 18.70 0.04 -16.71
C GLY A 2 18.26 -0.75 -15.47
N MET A 3 17.32 -0.21 -14.70
CA MET A 3 16.68 -0.91 -13.57
C MET A 3 15.37 -1.56 -14.00
N ILE A 4 15.03 -2.70 -13.41
CA ILE A 4 13.78 -3.41 -13.70
C ILE A 4 12.92 -3.49 -12.44
N THR A 5 11.70 -2.94 -12.55
CA THR A 5 10.66 -3.06 -11.52
C THR A 5 9.76 -4.24 -11.86
N MET A 6 9.53 -5.13 -10.89
CA MET A 6 8.68 -6.31 -11.03
C MET A 6 8.07 -6.65 -9.67
N ASP A 7 6.98 -7.42 -9.69
CA ASP A 7 6.35 -7.94 -8.48
C ASP A 7 7.18 -9.07 -7.84
N ASN A 8 6.71 -9.61 -6.72
CA ASN A 8 7.45 -10.59 -5.94
C ASN A 8 7.13 -12.05 -6.26
N ASP A 9 6.71 -12.34 -7.48
CA ASP A 9 6.56 -13.74 -7.86
C ASP A 9 7.94 -14.42 -7.81
N SER A 10 8.05 -15.60 -7.20
CA SER A 10 9.31 -16.33 -7.09
C SER A 10 9.89 -16.70 -8.46
N LYS A 11 9.07 -16.72 -9.51
CA LYS A 11 9.53 -16.88 -10.91
C LYS A 11 10.35 -15.70 -11.39
N ASN A 12 10.16 -14.52 -10.82
CA ASN A 12 10.92 -13.32 -11.19
C ASN A 12 12.39 -13.40 -10.73
N ASP A 13 12.67 -14.09 -9.62
CA ASP A 13 14.05 -14.32 -9.17
C ASP A 13 14.80 -15.20 -10.17
N THR A 14 14.17 -16.30 -10.61
CA THR A 14 14.71 -17.19 -11.65
C THR A 14 14.91 -16.46 -12.97
N MET A 15 13.96 -15.59 -13.35
CA MET A 15 14.09 -14.76 -14.56
C MET A 15 15.27 -13.79 -14.47
N MET A 16 15.49 -13.13 -13.33
CA MET A 16 16.57 -12.16 -13.16
C MET A 16 17.96 -12.80 -13.15
N LEU A 17 18.10 -14.01 -12.59
CA LEU A 17 19.32 -14.81 -12.67
C LEU A 17 19.64 -15.23 -14.11
N HIS A 18 18.61 -15.67 -14.86
CA HIS A 18 18.79 -16.02 -16.26
C HIS A 18 19.18 -14.80 -17.10
N LEU A 19 18.52 -13.65 -16.87
CA LEU A 19 18.84 -12.40 -17.54
C LEU A 19 20.27 -11.92 -17.28
N GLU A 20 20.78 -12.06 -16.05
CA GLU A 20 22.18 -11.76 -15.74
C GLU A 20 23.15 -12.60 -16.56
N THR A 21 22.84 -13.89 -16.72
CA THR A 21 23.68 -14.82 -17.49
C THR A 21 23.78 -14.39 -18.96
N GLU A 22 22.63 -14.15 -19.60
CA GLU A 22 22.55 -13.70 -20.99
C GLU A 22 23.26 -12.36 -21.22
N LEU A 23 23.16 -11.44 -20.27
CA LEU A 23 23.80 -10.13 -20.38
C LEU A 23 25.31 -10.18 -20.13
N ALA A 24 25.77 -11.07 -19.26
CA ALA A 24 27.18 -11.32 -19.06
C ALA A 24 27.84 -11.88 -20.33
N GLU A 25 27.16 -12.77 -21.07
CA GLU A 25 27.63 -13.28 -22.37
C GLU A 25 27.79 -12.18 -23.42
N LEU A 26 26.94 -11.13 -23.35
CA LEU A 26 27.02 -9.96 -24.22
C LEU A 26 28.00 -8.89 -23.71
N GLY A 27 28.71 -9.13 -22.60
CA GLY A 27 29.63 -8.17 -21.97
C GLY A 27 28.93 -6.96 -21.35
N ILE A 28 27.63 -7.07 -21.05
CA ILE A 28 26.82 -6.00 -20.46
C ILE A 28 26.77 -6.21 -18.94
N PRO A 29 27.30 -5.27 -18.13
CA PRO A 29 27.23 -5.41 -16.67
C PRO A 29 25.77 -5.31 -16.20
N PHE A 30 25.35 -6.33 -15.45
CA PHE A 30 24.04 -6.47 -14.84
C PHE A 30 24.20 -7.31 -13.57
N ASP A 31 23.61 -6.89 -12.47
CA ASP A 31 23.58 -7.62 -11.20
C ASP A 31 22.12 -7.88 -10.85
N HIS A 32 21.70 -9.14 -10.84
CA HIS A 32 20.30 -9.50 -10.57
C HIS A 32 19.79 -8.93 -9.24
N ASN A 33 20.68 -8.69 -8.27
CA ASN A 33 20.35 -8.13 -6.96
C ASN A 33 20.32 -6.60 -6.95
N GLY A 34 21.32 -5.97 -7.56
CA GLY A 34 21.47 -4.52 -7.65
C GLY A 34 20.56 -3.84 -8.69
N ASN A 35 20.08 -4.60 -9.67
CA ASN A 35 19.19 -4.14 -10.74
C ASN A 35 17.71 -4.47 -10.52
N ARG A 36 17.37 -5.15 -9.40
CA ARG A 36 15.99 -5.51 -9.00
C ARG A 36 15.49 -4.67 -7.82
N VAL A 37 14.17 -4.47 -7.79
CA VAL A 37 13.42 -3.99 -6.61
C VAL A 37 12.79 -5.20 -5.89
N TRP A 38 13.05 -5.34 -4.59
CA TRP A 38 12.95 -6.59 -3.82
C TRP A 38 11.65 -6.81 -3.01
N TYR A 39 11.34 -8.09 -2.67
CA TYR A 39 10.39 -8.58 -1.63
C TYR A 39 10.67 -10.08 -1.25
N ALA A 40 10.16 -10.59 -0.10
CA ALA A 40 9.85 -12.02 0.26
C ALA A 40 10.14 -12.50 1.72
N ASP A 41 9.11 -13.10 2.37
CA ASP A 41 8.99 -14.04 3.55
C ASP A 41 9.72 -13.68 4.88
N HIS A 42 9.27 -14.02 6.11
CA HIS A 42 9.56 -15.27 6.85
C HIS A 42 8.69 -15.38 8.12
N SER A 43 8.46 -16.63 8.54
CA SER A 43 7.81 -17.07 9.78
C SER A 43 8.79 -17.18 10.96
N GLY A 44 8.26 -17.08 12.19
CA GLY A 44 8.97 -17.52 13.40
C GLY A 44 8.96 -16.54 14.57
N TRP A 45 7.79 -16.34 15.20
CA TRP A 45 7.68 -15.87 16.59
C TRP A 45 6.29 -16.21 17.12
N ALA A 46 6.14 -16.56 18.39
CA ALA A 46 4.83 -16.85 19.00
C ALA A 46 4.49 -15.74 20.01
N PRO A 47 3.29 -15.14 19.94
CA PRO A 47 2.90 -14.08 20.87
C PRO A 47 2.57 -14.58 22.28
N ASP A 48 2.93 -13.78 23.29
CA ASP A 48 2.35 -13.81 24.64
C ASP A 48 1.06 -12.96 24.62
N ILE A 49 -0.09 -13.59 24.39
CA ILE A 49 -1.41 -12.96 24.48
C ILE A 49 -2.15 -13.58 25.65
N ASP A 50 -2.53 -12.75 26.63
CA ASP A 50 -3.30 -13.11 27.83
C ASP A 50 -4.80 -12.80 27.61
N ASP A 51 -5.34 -13.29 26.48
CA ASP A 51 -6.76 -13.19 26.12
C ASP A 51 -7.12 -14.40 25.23
N ASP A 52 -7.59 -15.47 25.88
CA ASP A 52 -7.92 -16.74 25.25
C ASP A 52 -9.05 -16.61 24.21
N GLU A 53 -10.03 -15.72 24.45
CA GLU A 53 -11.16 -15.50 23.54
C GLU A 53 -10.71 -14.78 22.26
N TYR A 54 -9.82 -13.79 22.41
CA TYR A 54 -9.20 -13.11 21.27
C TYR A 54 -8.34 -14.06 20.44
N LEU A 55 -7.57 -14.93 21.09
CA LEU A 55 -6.76 -15.95 20.43
C LEU A 55 -7.64 -16.97 19.68
N GLU A 56 -8.73 -17.43 20.28
CA GLU A 56 -9.68 -18.33 19.64
C GLU A 56 -10.30 -17.68 18.40
N ALA A 57 -10.75 -16.43 18.50
CA ALA A 57 -11.30 -15.69 17.37
C ALA A 57 -10.26 -15.45 16.27
N LEU A 58 -9.00 -15.16 16.62
CA LEU A 58 -7.90 -15.00 15.67
C LEU A 58 -7.59 -16.32 14.94
N ASN A 59 -7.58 -17.44 15.67
CA ASN A 59 -7.36 -18.78 15.11
C ASN A 59 -8.52 -19.26 14.22
N GLY A 60 -9.72 -18.71 14.39
CA GLY A 60 -10.90 -18.95 13.55
C GLY A 60 -10.85 -18.34 12.15
N ASP A 61 -9.73 -17.71 11.76
CA ASP A 61 -9.53 -17.00 10.49
C ASP A 61 -10.68 -16.03 10.16
N PRO A 62 -10.78 -14.91 10.90
CA PRO A 62 -11.89 -13.99 10.74
C PRO A 62 -11.89 -13.32 9.35
N VAL A 63 -10.75 -13.29 8.65
CA VAL A 63 -10.64 -12.79 7.28
C VAL A 63 -11.32 -13.75 6.30
N ALA A 64 -11.06 -15.05 6.39
CA ALA A 64 -11.77 -16.06 5.59
C ALA A 64 -13.27 -16.08 5.88
N ARG A 65 -13.66 -15.90 7.15
CA ARG A 65 -15.06 -15.74 7.52
C ARG A 65 -15.71 -14.51 6.89
N ALA A 66 -15.04 -13.36 6.93
CA ALA A 66 -15.51 -12.14 6.27
C ALA A 66 -15.67 -12.33 4.75
N ARG A 67 -14.71 -13.01 4.10
CA ARG A 67 -14.79 -13.35 2.67
C ARG A 67 -15.99 -14.23 2.35
N SER A 68 -16.26 -15.21 3.20
CA SER A 68 -17.40 -16.14 3.06
C SER A 68 -18.72 -15.40 3.22
N LEU A 69 -18.83 -14.53 4.23
CA LEU A 69 -19.99 -13.66 4.46
C LEU A 69 -20.28 -12.78 3.24
N VAL A 70 -19.28 -12.05 2.73
CA VAL A 70 -19.43 -11.20 1.54
C VAL A 70 -19.87 -12.03 0.33
N THR A 71 -19.28 -13.20 0.14
CA THR A 71 -19.62 -14.10 -0.97
C THR A 71 -21.08 -14.55 -0.87
N ALA A 72 -21.54 -14.92 0.33
CA ALA A 72 -22.90 -15.36 0.59
C ALA A 72 -23.92 -14.23 0.37
N CYS A 73 -23.66 -13.02 0.89
CA CYS A 73 -24.50 -11.85 0.68
C CYS A 73 -24.56 -11.41 -0.79
N ARG A 74 -23.49 -11.66 -1.57
CA ARG A 74 -23.40 -11.30 -3.00
C ARG A 74 -23.62 -12.48 -3.95
N ALA A 75 -24.18 -13.59 -3.47
CA ALA A 75 -24.31 -14.80 -4.28
C ALA A 75 -25.30 -14.65 -5.44
N SER A 76 -26.28 -13.75 -5.32
CA SER A 76 -27.28 -13.48 -6.36
C SER A 76 -27.64 -12.00 -6.42
N ASP A 77 -28.16 -11.55 -7.57
CA ASP A 77 -28.64 -10.17 -7.74
C ASP A 77 -29.81 -9.84 -6.83
N GLN A 78 -30.65 -10.84 -6.50
CA GLN A 78 -31.72 -10.67 -5.52
C GLN A 78 -31.14 -10.34 -4.13
N ARG A 79 -30.11 -11.06 -3.67
CA ARG A 79 -29.49 -10.77 -2.36
C ARG A 79 -28.83 -9.40 -2.34
N ARG A 80 -28.20 -8.97 -3.43
CA ARG A 80 -27.61 -7.63 -3.56
C ARG A 80 -28.68 -6.53 -3.45
N THR A 81 -29.79 -6.71 -4.17
CA THR A 81 -30.92 -5.79 -4.16
C THR A 81 -31.58 -5.73 -2.78
N ASP A 82 -31.83 -6.90 -2.17
CA ASP A 82 -32.42 -6.99 -0.83
C ASP A 82 -31.51 -6.38 0.24
N PHE A 83 -30.19 -6.55 0.12
CA PHE A 83 -29.22 -5.94 1.02
C PHE A 83 -29.23 -4.41 0.90
N GLN A 84 -29.21 -3.87 -0.32
CA GLN A 84 -29.31 -2.42 -0.54
C GLN A 84 -30.63 -1.85 0.02
N LYS A 85 -31.73 -2.57 -0.20
CA LYS A 85 -33.02 -2.22 0.39
C LYS A 85 -33.00 -2.23 1.92
N THR A 86 -32.31 -3.19 2.53
CA THR A 86 -32.14 -3.26 4.00
C THR A 86 -31.41 -2.02 4.54
N ILE A 87 -30.40 -1.51 3.81
CA ILE A 87 -29.72 -0.27 4.16
C ILE A 87 -30.69 0.92 4.07
N GLN A 88 -31.41 1.05 2.96
CA GLN A 88 -32.38 2.14 2.74
C GLN A 88 -33.47 2.17 3.81
N GLU A 89 -34.14 1.04 4.04
CA GLU A 89 -35.21 0.93 5.04
C GLU A 89 -34.68 1.17 6.46
N GLY A 90 -33.46 0.72 6.77
CA GLY A 90 -32.83 0.97 8.05
C GLY A 90 -32.43 2.43 8.27
N ASN A 91 -31.95 3.11 7.23
CA ASN A 91 -31.63 4.54 7.27
C ASN A 91 -32.90 5.39 7.42
N GLU A 92 -33.94 5.11 6.64
CA GLU A 92 -35.24 5.79 6.74
C GLU A 92 -35.90 5.56 8.12
N GLY A 93 -35.77 4.34 8.64
CA GLY A 93 -36.27 3.94 9.94
C GLY A 93 -35.42 4.40 11.14
N ASN A 94 -34.26 5.03 10.92
CA ASN A 94 -33.27 5.36 11.95
C ASN A 94 -32.90 4.14 12.84
N LEU A 95 -32.77 2.96 12.22
CA LEU A 95 -32.40 1.72 12.92
C LEU A 95 -30.90 1.64 13.25
N PHE A 96 -30.09 2.53 12.67
CA PHE A 96 -28.65 2.58 12.85
C PHE A 96 -28.25 3.86 13.57
N ASP A 97 -27.19 3.80 14.39
CA ASP A 97 -26.66 4.96 15.12
C ASP A 97 -26.20 6.10 14.19
N VAL A 98 -25.80 5.75 12.97
CA VAL A 98 -25.39 6.67 11.91
C VAL A 98 -26.03 6.26 10.59
N ASN A 99 -26.33 7.25 9.75
CA ASN A 99 -26.83 6.99 8.40
C ASN A 99 -25.75 6.26 7.59
N LEU A 100 -26.02 5.01 7.22
CA LEU A 100 -25.06 4.16 6.52
C LEU A 100 -25.02 4.52 5.03
N PRO A 101 -23.85 4.50 4.39
CA PRO A 101 -23.79 4.71 2.95
C PRO A 101 -24.45 3.54 2.23
N GLU A 102 -25.22 3.83 1.17
CA GLU A 102 -25.87 2.85 0.29
C GLU A 102 -24.88 2.17 -0.66
N ASN A 103 -23.82 1.63 -0.08
CA ASN A 103 -22.74 0.98 -0.78
C ASN A 103 -22.96 -0.53 -0.85
N GLU A 104 -22.50 -1.15 -1.93
CA GLU A 104 -22.42 -2.59 -1.97
C GLU A 104 -21.21 -3.13 -1.17
N LEU A 105 -21.30 -4.38 -0.71
CA LEU A 105 -20.15 -5.10 -0.13
C LEU A 105 -19.05 -5.31 -1.18
N LEU A 106 -17.78 -5.14 -0.81
CA LEU A 106 -16.65 -5.32 -1.73
C LEU A 106 -16.15 -6.76 -1.70
N ARG A 107 -15.88 -7.38 -2.85
CA ARG A 107 -15.23 -8.69 -2.90
C ARG A 107 -13.72 -8.54 -2.79
N ASP A 108 -13.12 -9.50 -2.09
CA ASP A 108 -11.68 -9.70 -2.12
C ASP A 108 -11.23 -10.17 -3.51
N VAL A 109 -10.09 -9.67 -3.97
CA VAL A 109 -9.52 -9.97 -5.29
C VAL A 109 -8.03 -10.14 -5.13
N ASP A 110 -7.56 -11.38 -5.26
CA ASP A 110 -6.16 -11.76 -4.99
C ASP A 110 -5.14 -10.95 -5.80
N THR A 111 -5.50 -10.55 -7.03
CA THR A 111 -4.61 -9.81 -7.93
C THR A 111 -4.61 -8.30 -7.71
N ARG A 112 -5.52 -7.78 -6.87
CA ARG A 112 -5.64 -6.34 -6.62
C ARG A 112 -5.11 -6.01 -5.24
N TRP A 113 -4.10 -5.15 -5.18
CA TRP A 113 -3.53 -4.70 -3.92
C TRP A 113 -4.61 -4.06 -3.03
N SER A 114 -4.54 -4.35 -1.74
CA SER A 114 -5.45 -3.85 -0.70
C SER A 114 -6.92 -4.28 -0.82
N SER A 115 -7.28 -5.19 -1.73
CA SER A 115 -8.66 -5.66 -1.90
C SER A 115 -9.22 -6.31 -0.63
N THR A 116 -8.44 -7.15 0.04
CA THR A 116 -8.82 -7.79 1.31
C THR A 116 -9.12 -6.76 2.40
N PHE A 117 -8.27 -5.73 2.49
CA PHE A 117 -8.45 -4.65 3.46
C PHE A 117 -9.70 -3.83 3.17
N LEU A 118 -9.91 -3.42 1.92
CA LEU A 118 -11.11 -2.68 1.52
C LEU A 118 -12.40 -3.49 1.72
N MET A 119 -12.33 -4.81 1.52
CA MET A 119 -13.43 -5.72 1.88
C MET A 119 -13.73 -5.67 3.37
N ILE A 120 -12.71 -5.82 4.23
CA ILE A 120 -12.87 -5.82 5.69
C ILE A 120 -13.45 -4.48 6.16
N ASP A 121 -12.88 -3.34 5.73
CA ASP A 121 -13.37 -2.01 6.09
C ASP A 121 -14.84 -1.83 5.71
N ARG A 122 -15.24 -2.27 4.51
CA ARG A 122 -16.64 -2.22 4.05
C ARG A 122 -17.56 -3.13 4.87
N VAL A 123 -17.09 -4.32 5.25
CA VAL A 123 -17.85 -5.25 6.11
C VAL A 123 -18.08 -4.66 7.48
N LEU A 124 -17.06 -4.05 8.10
CA LEU A 124 -17.16 -3.43 9.41
C LEU A 124 -18.06 -2.18 9.38
N GLU A 125 -17.92 -1.34 8.34
CA GLU A 125 -18.76 -0.15 8.11
C GLU A 125 -20.25 -0.51 7.99
N LEU A 126 -20.57 -1.51 7.18
CA LEU A 126 -21.95 -1.91 6.92
C LEU A 126 -22.46 -3.01 7.86
N TYR A 127 -21.70 -3.39 8.88
CA TYR A 127 -22.06 -4.52 9.74
C TYR A 127 -23.44 -4.39 10.41
N PRO A 128 -23.90 -3.20 10.86
CA PRO A 128 -25.26 -3.05 11.39
C PRO A 128 -26.33 -3.47 10.36
N ALA A 129 -26.20 -3.04 9.10
CA ALA A 129 -27.09 -3.46 8.02
C ALA A 129 -26.93 -4.95 7.67
N ILE A 130 -25.70 -5.50 7.71
CA ILE A 130 -25.46 -6.93 7.54
C ILE A 130 -26.21 -7.73 8.60
N SER A 131 -26.14 -7.31 9.87
CA SER A 131 -26.83 -7.98 10.96
C SER A 131 -28.36 -7.98 10.76
N CYS A 132 -28.96 -6.85 10.39
CA CYS A 132 -30.38 -6.78 10.04
C CYS A 132 -30.72 -7.71 8.86
N PHE A 133 -29.92 -7.69 7.80
CA PHE A 133 -30.12 -8.49 6.60
C PHE A 133 -30.05 -10.00 6.88
N LEU A 134 -29.07 -10.46 7.66
CA LEU A 134 -28.94 -11.88 8.01
C LEU A 134 -30.10 -12.38 8.88
N ASN A 135 -30.69 -11.51 9.70
CA ASN A 135 -31.85 -11.84 10.54
C ASN A 135 -33.17 -11.93 9.76
N HIS A 136 -33.22 -11.55 8.48
CA HIS A 136 -34.42 -11.76 7.67
C HIS A 136 -34.68 -13.25 7.47
N ALA A 137 -35.95 -13.66 7.58
CA ALA A 137 -36.35 -15.06 7.35
C ALA A 137 -35.93 -15.62 5.97
N LYS A 138 -35.79 -14.74 4.96
CA LYS A 138 -35.30 -15.12 3.62
C LYS A 138 -33.81 -15.49 3.58
N GLN A 139 -33.05 -15.13 4.60
CA GLN A 139 -31.59 -15.28 4.67
C GLN A 139 -31.15 -16.29 5.73
N SER A 140 -32.06 -17.15 6.22
CA SER A 140 -31.76 -18.16 7.23
C SER A 140 -30.59 -19.08 6.84
N GLU A 141 -30.42 -19.36 5.55
CA GLU A 141 -29.34 -20.20 5.01
C GLU A 141 -27.94 -19.58 5.11
N ILE A 142 -27.86 -18.25 5.26
CA ILE A 142 -26.57 -17.53 5.32
C ILE A 142 -26.30 -16.91 6.68
N TYR A 143 -27.21 -17.10 7.64
CA TYR A 143 -27.09 -16.59 9.01
C TYR A 143 -25.82 -17.08 9.71
N ASP A 144 -25.39 -18.30 9.41
CA ASP A 144 -24.18 -18.93 9.98
C ASP A 144 -22.88 -18.20 9.58
N HIS A 145 -22.92 -17.35 8.56
CA HIS A 145 -21.78 -16.50 8.19
C HIS A 145 -21.65 -15.24 9.07
N SER A 146 -22.54 -15.02 10.04
CA SER A 146 -22.48 -13.88 10.95
C SER A 146 -21.19 -13.87 11.79
N LEU A 147 -20.44 -12.77 11.71
CA LEU A 147 -19.21 -12.60 12.50
C LEU A 147 -19.51 -12.33 13.98
N SER A 148 -18.79 -12.98 14.89
CA SER A 148 -18.92 -12.71 16.32
C SER A 148 -18.40 -11.30 16.68
N PRO A 149 -18.80 -10.72 17.83
CA PRO A 149 -18.24 -9.46 18.29
C PRO A 149 -16.71 -9.50 18.39
N LYS A 150 -16.13 -10.61 18.87
CA LYS A 150 -14.68 -10.78 19.02
C LYS A 150 -13.98 -10.87 17.66
N GLU A 151 -14.56 -11.55 16.67
CA GLU A 151 -14.00 -11.59 15.32
C GLU A 151 -14.02 -10.21 14.65
N ARG A 152 -15.07 -9.42 14.89
CA ARG A 152 -15.12 -8.03 14.42
C ARG A 152 -14.08 -7.16 15.13
N GLU A 153 -13.81 -7.40 16.41
CA GLU A 153 -12.74 -6.74 17.15
C GLU A 153 -11.37 -7.07 16.52
N VAL A 154 -11.08 -8.35 16.27
CA VAL A 154 -9.84 -8.80 15.60
C VAL A 154 -9.69 -8.16 14.22
N LEU A 155 -10.76 -8.14 13.41
CA LEU A 155 -10.75 -7.50 12.08
C LEU A 155 -10.53 -5.99 12.15
N ASN A 156 -11.16 -5.32 13.11
CA ASN A 156 -11.03 -3.88 13.31
C ASN A 156 -9.62 -3.49 13.77
N ASP A 157 -8.93 -4.36 14.50
CA ASP A 157 -7.56 -4.14 14.94
C ASP A 157 -6.52 -4.35 13.85
N GLY A 158 -6.87 -5.03 12.75
CA GLY A 158 -5.99 -5.23 11.59
C GLY A 158 -5.35 -3.93 11.09
N VAL A 159 -4.02 -3.93 10.95
CA VAL A 159 -3.27 -2.77 10.45
C VAL A 159 -3.05 -2.90 8.93
N SER A 160 -3.45 -1.89 8.17
CA SER A 160 -3.25 -1.85 6.72
C SER A 160 -2.32 -0.71 6.29
N PRO A 161 -1.28 -0.99 5.49
CA PRO A 161 -0.42 0.05 4.94
C PRO A 161 -1.01 0.73 3.68
N HIS A 162 -2.31 0.56 3.39
CA HIS A 162 -2.97 1.05 2.16
C HIS A 162 -2.63 2.51 1.83
N THR A 163 -2.65 3.41 2.82
CA THR A 163 -2.32 4.83 2.61
C THR A 163 -0.87 5.06 2.18
N VAL A 164 0.08 4.29 2.72
CA VAL A 164 1.50 4.39 2.31
C VAL A 164 1.65 3.92 0.87
N GLN A 165 0.98 2.82 0.52
CA GLN A 165 0.95 2.31 -0.84
C GLN A 165 0.35 3.33 -1.81
N GLU A 166 -0.78 3.94 -1.44
CA GLU A 166 -1.45 4.95 -2.27
C GLU A 166 -0.52 6.14 -2.51
N VAL A 167 0.11 6.69 -1.47
CA VAL A 167 1.06 7.81 -1.62
C VAL A 167 2.21 7.47 -2.58
N LEU A 168 2.79 6.28 -2.48
CA LEU A 168 3.88 5.87 -3.37
C LEU A 168 3.42 5.55 -4.81
N SER A 169 2.12 5.31 -5.00
CA SER A 169 1.53 4.90 -6.28
C SER A 169 0.73 6.01 -6.98
N ALA A 170 0.36 7.08 -6.26
CA ALA A 170 -0.55 8.12 -6.74
C ALA A 170 0.14 9.17 -7.62
N GLU A 171 1.46 9.36 -7.49
CA GLU A 171 2.10 10.47 -8.18
C GLU A 171 2.40 10.16 -9.66
N LYS A 172 2.21 11.17 -10.51
CA LYS A 172 2.72 11.20 -11.89
C LYS A 172 4.21 11.58 -11.96
N THR A 173 4.85 11.77 -10.80
CA THR A 173 6.25 12.16 -10.62
C THR A 173 7.08 11.01 -10.03
N PRO A 174 8.43 11.02 -10.18
CA PRO A 174 9.27 9.93 -9.68
C PRO A 174 9.18 9.78 -8.14
N THR A 175 8.37 8.84 -7.65
CA THR A 175 8.15 8.57 -6.22
C THR A 175 9.28 7.80 -5.55
N ILE A 176 10.25 7.30 -6.33
CA ILE A 176 11.29 6.40 -5.82
C ILE A 176 12.19 7.05 -4.76
N ALA A 177 12.36 8.38 -4.78
CA ALA A 177 13.08 9.11 -3.75
C ALA A 177 12.33 9.13 -2.40
N MET A 178 11.01 8.98 -2.42
CA MET A 178 10.14 9.02 -1.23
C MET A 178 9.97 7.67 -0.55
N VAL A 179 10.42 6.56 -1.16
CA VAL A 179 10.25 5.20 -0.63
C VAL A 179 10.86 5.07 0.78
N PHE A 180 12.09 5.53 0.98
CA PHE A 180 12.75 5.47 2.29
C PHE A 180 12.06 6.36 3.35
N PRO A 181 11.80 7.64 3.09
CA PRO A 181 10.99 8.47 3.99
C PRO A 181 9.62 7.88 4.33
N ALA A 182 8.94 7.23 3.38
CA ALA A 182 7.64 6.61 3.60
C ALA A 182 7.75 5.34 4.47
N TYR A 183 8.77 4.50 4.22
CA TYR A 183 9.03 3.30 5.02
C TYR A 183 9.43 3.63 6.45
N GLU A 184 10.21 4.69 6.69
CA GLU A 184 10.53 5.11 8.07
C GLU A 184 9.29 5.56 8.84
N GLN A 185 8.41 6.35 8.22
CA GLN A 185 7.13 6.73 8.83
C GLN A 185 6.22 5.52 9.09
N LEU A 186 6.19 4.57 8.15
CA LEU A 186 5.45 3.32 8.32
C LEU A 186 5.99 2.51 9.50
N LEU A 187 7.32 2.39 9.63
CA LEU A 187 7.95 1.70 10.76
C LEU A 187 7.62 2.35 12.10
N ASP A 188 7.67 3.68 12.18
CA ASP A 188 7.33 4.42 13.39
C ASP A 188 5.86 4.19 13.77
N ALA A 189 4.96 4.22 12.78
CA ALA A 189 3.55 3.93 12.98
C ALA A 189 3.34 2.48 13.47
N LEU A 190 3.96 1.49 12.82
CA LEU A 190 3.88 0.09 13.23
C LEU A 190 4.43 -0.12 14.65
N LYS A 191 5.59 0.46 15.00
CA LYS A 191 6.18 0.38 16.35
C LYS A 191 5.31 1.08 17.41
N HIS A 192 4.59 2.14 17.04
CA HIS A 192 3.60 2.76 17.92
C HIS A 192 2.40 1.83 18.14
N MET A 193 1.87 1.24 17.07
CA MET A 193 0.71 0.34 17.13
C MET A 193 1.01 -0.97 17.86
N GLN A 194 2.20 -1.54 17.66
CA GLN A 194 2.64 -2.76 18.34
C GLN A 194 2.59 -2.64 19.87
N ARG A 195 2.89 -1.44 20.40
CA ARG A 195 2.81 -1.17 21.84
C ARG A 195 1.38 -1.06 22.37
N ARG A 196 0.42 -0.74 21.49
CA ARG A 196 -0.98 -0.50 21.84
C ARG A 196 -1.87 -1.73 21.64
N LEU A 197 -1.60 -2.51 20.59
CA LEU A 197 -2.41 -3.65 20.18
C LEU A 197 -1.65 -4.94 20.47
N LYS A 198 -1.70 -5.38 21.73
CA LYS A 198 -1.00 -6.60 22.15
C LYS A 198 -1.52 -7.84 21.42
N GLY A 199 -2.84 -7.92 21.16
CA GLY A 199 -3.49 -9.04 20.47
C GLY A 199 -2.99 -9.32 19.05
N ILE A 200 -2.52 -8.30 18.32
CA ILE A 200 -1.92 -8.47 16.98
C ILE A 200 -0.45 -8.04 16.93
N SER A 201 0.20 -7.87 18.08
CA SER A 201 1.58 -7.43 18.20
C SER A 201 2.53 -8.32 17.40
N HIS A 202 2.24 -9.62 17.32
CA HIS A 202 2.99 -10.57 16.49
C HIS A 202 2.87 -10.24 15.00
N GLY A 203 1.66 -10.04 14.49
CA GLY A 203 1.43 -9.66 13.09
C GLY A 203 2.09 -8.32 12.73
N ILE A 204 2.00 -7.34 13.63
CA ILE A 204 2.70 -6.05 13.47
C ILE A 204 4.23 -6.24 13.50
N GLY A 205 4.74 -7.11 14.37
CA GLY A 205 6.16 -7.47 14.43
C GLY A 205 6.67 -8.07 13.13
N ILE A 206 5.92 -9.00 12.54
CA ILE A 206 6.22 -9.56 11.21
C ILE A 206 6.26 -8.43 10.16
N ALA A 207 5.27 -7.53 10.17
CA ALA A 207 5.24 -6.39 9.25
C ALA A 207 6.48 -5.48 9.43
N ILE A 208 6.90 -5.18 10.66
CA ILE A 208 8.10 -4.39 10.96
C ILE A 208 9.35 -5.06 10.38
N ILE A 209 9.56 -6.35 10.67
CA ILE A 209 10.69 -7.12 10.15
C ILE A 209 10.71 -7.05 8.62
N LYS A 210 9.54 -7.20 8.00
CA LYS A 210 9.38 -7.13 6.56
C LYS A 210 9.78 -5.76 6.00
N ILE A 211 9.34 -4.67 6.60
CA ILE A 211 9.69 -3.32 6.18
C ILE A 211 11.19 -3.02 6.38
N GLU A 212 11.79 -3.44 7.50
CA GLU A 212 13.21 -3.26 7.75
C GLU A 212 14.08 -4.03 6.72
N GLU A 213 13.65 -5.22 6.32
CA GLU A 213 14.29 -5.98 5.25
C GLU A 213 14.23 -5.24 3.89
N TYR A 214 13.09 -4.66 3.50
CA TYR A 214 13.00 -3.83 2.29
C TYR A 214 13.98 -2.68 2.32
N MET A 215 14.06 -2.01 3.46
CA MET A 215 14.97 -0.89 3.60
C MET A 215 16.42 -1.36 3.47
N SER A 216 16.77 -2.51 4.04
CA SER A 216 18.12 -3.08 3.90
C SER A 216 18.46 -3.38 2.43
N LYS A 217 17.59 -4.11 1.73
CA LYS A 217 17.78 -4.45 0.31
C LYS A 217 17.79 -3.21 -0.59
N GLY A 218 16.84 -2.29 -0.38
CA GLY A 218 16.76 -1.05 -1.14
C GLY A 218 18.00 -0.15 -0.97
N ARG A 219 18.69 -0.20 0.18
CA ARG A 219 19.94 0.56 0.41
C ARG A 219 21.09 0.06 -0.44
N MET A 220 21.03 -1.20 -0.87
CA MET A 220 22.01 -1.81 -1.79
C MET A 220 21.73 -1.46 -3.25
N THR A 221 20.49 -1.07 -3.57
CA THR A 221 20.07 -0.75 -4.94
C THR A 221 20.36 0.72 -5.27
N ARG A 222 21.28 0.96 -6.22
CA ARG A 222 21.80 2.30 -6.56
C ARG A 222 20.74 3.34 -6.91
N ILE A 223 19.63 2.91 -7.54
CA ILE A 223 18.62 3.85 -8.06
C ILE A 223 17.91 4.63 -6.97
N TYR A 224 17.65 4.02 -5.80
CA TYR A 224 17.04 4.73 -4.68
C TYR A 224 17.96 5.84 -4.20
N ALA A 225 19.24 5.50 -3.98
CA ALA A 225 20.23 6.46 -3.53
C ALA A 225 20.40 7.62 -4.52
N LEU A 226 20.53 7.31 -5.82
CA LEU A 226 20.68 8.34 -6.86
C LEU A 226 19.45 9.24 -6.96
N ALA A 227 18.25 8.67 -6.89
CA ALA A 227 17.02 9.45 -6.92
C ALA A 227 16.87 10.36 -5.69
N MET A 228 17.23 9.86 -4.50
CA MET A 228 17.24 10.66 -3.27
C MET A 228 18.25 11.81 -3.33
N ILE A 229 19.43 11.59 -3.93
CA ILE A 229 20.43 12.65 -4.12
C ILE A 229 19.93 13.75 -5.06
N ILE A 230 19.28 13.37 -6.17
CA ILE A 230 18.75 14.31 -7.17
C ILE A 230 17.56 15.10 -6.59
N ASN A 231 16.80 14.50 -5.67
CA ASN A 231 15.68 15.16 -5.03
C ASN A 231 16.16 16.36 -4.17
N PRO A 232 15.71 17.60 -4.45
CA PRO A 232 16.21 18.81 -3.80
C PRO A 232 15.82 18.93 -2.31
N VAL A 233 14.82 18.16 -1.86
CA VAL A 233 14.34 18.15 -0.47
C VAL A 233 15.11 17.14 0.37
N ILE A 234 15.42 15.96 -0.18
CA ILE A 234 16.10 14.86 0.54
C ILE A 234 17.62 15.05 0.50
N LYS A 235 18.20 15.10 -0.70
CA LYS A 235 19.64 15.24 -0.97
C LYS A 235 20.49 14.14 -0.30
N LEU A 236 21.80 14.21 -0.54
CA LEU A 236 22.78 13.32 0.09
C LEU A 236 22.81 13.44 1.62
N LYS A 237 22.51 14.63 2.16
CA LYS A 237 22.54 14.90 3.61
C LYS A 237 21.61 13.95 4.38
N TRP A 238 20.42 13.68 3.86
CA TRP A 238 19.48 12.76 4.51
C TRP A 238 20.05 11.34 4.65
N ILE A 239 20.79 10.88 3.63
CA ILE A 239 21.48 9.57 3.65
C ILE A 239 22.61 9.58 4.69
N GLU A 240 23.40 10.63 4.74
CA GLU A 240 24.51 10.74 5.71
C GLU A 240 24.04 10.77 7.17
N GLU A 241 22.85 11.31 7.42
CA GLU A 241 22.26 11.40 8.76
C GLU A 241 21.62 10.08 9.22
N ARG A 242 21.12 9.24 8.30
CA ARG A 242 20.25 8.10 8.63
C ARG A 242 20.81 6.74 8.25
N TRP A 243 21.76 6.67 7.32
CA TRP A 243 22.38 5.41 6.90
C TRP A 243 23.71 5.22 7.63
N SER A 244 24.21 3.97 7.63
CA SER A 244 25.56 3.70 8.16
C SER A 244 26.61 4.47 7.35
N LYS A 245 27.76 4.76 7.99
CA LYS A 245 28.87 5.48 7.35
C LYS A 245 29.35 4.77 6.08
N ASP A 246 29.38 3.43 6.09
CA ASP A 246 29.80 2.62 4.94
C ASP A 246 28.81 2.73 3.79
N ASN A 247 27.50 2.65 4.08
CA ASN A 247 26.46 2.82 3.05
C ASN A 247 26.49 4.23 2.47
N ALA A 248 26.64 5.27 3.30
CA ALA A 248 26.75 6.64 2.82
C ALA A 248 28.01 6.86 1.95
N ALA A 249 29.13 6.21 2.29
CA ALA A 249 30.35 6.25 1.48
C ALA A 249 30.16 5.55 0.13
N ALA A 250 29.50 4.39 0.10
CA ALA A 250 29.17 3.69 -1.14
C ALA A 250 28.26 4.53 -2.04
N VAL A 251 27.25 5.19 -1.47
CA VAL A 251 26.37 6.11 -2.21
C VAL A 251 27.13 7.28 -2.84
N LYS A 252 28.11 7.86 -2.13
CA LYS A 252 28.98 8.90 -2.69
C LYS A 252 29.77 8.40 -3.90
N GLU A 253 30.27 7.17 -3.83
CA GLU A 253 30.99 6.59 -4.97
C GLU A 253 30.05 6.31 -6.14
N TRP A 254 28.85 5.76 -5.91
CA TRP A 254 27.84 5.57 -6.96
C TRP A 254 27.47 6.89 -7.65
N MET A 255 27.37 7.98 -6.90
CA MET A 255 27.13 9.31 -7.47
C MET A 255 28.31 9.75 -8.36
N ARG A 256 29.55 9.58 -7.91
CA ARG A 256 30.75 9.92 -8.70
C ARG A 256 30.82 9.09 -9.97
N GLU A 257 30.58 7.78 -9.88
CA GLU A 257 30.51 6.88 -11.02
C GLU A 257 29.44 7.34 -12.03
N ALA A 258 28.21 7.61 -11.57
CA ALA A 258 27.12 8.04 -12.43
C ALA A 258 27.45 9.35 -13.20
N VAL A 259 28.13 10.29 -12.55
CA VAL A 259 28.58 11.55 -13.18
C VAL A 259 29.76 11.30 -14.15
N ARG A 260 30.70 10.43 -13.79
CA ARG A 260 31.84 10.05 -14.65
C ARG A 260 31.39 9.32 -15.91
N VAL A 261 30.43 8.39 -15.83
CA VAL A 261 29.88 7.68 -17.00
C VAL A 261 29.25 8.66 -18.00
N LYS A 262 28.57 9.71 -17.52
CA LYS A 262 28.05 10.81 -18.36
C LYS A 262 29.15 11.59 -19.07
N SER A 263 30.35 11.62 -18.51
CA SER A 263 31.51 12.38 -19.01
C SER A 263 32.37 11.57 -20.00
N VAL A 264 32.24 10.23 -20.00
CA VAL A 264 33.16 9.30 -20.72
C VAL A 264 32.46 8.48 -21.82
N CYS A 265 31.16 8.67 -22.08
CA CYS A 265 30.42 7.90 -23.08
C CYS A 265 30.04 8.72 -24.34
N PRO A 266 30.89 8.78 -25.40
CA PRO A 266 30.54 9.39 -26.69
C PRO A 266 29.39 8.69 -27.42
N SER A 267 29.10 7.42 -27.11
CA SER A 267 28.15 6.57 -27.83
C SER A 267 26.67 6.86 -27.52
N LEU A 268 26.36 7.63 -26.49
CA LEU A 268 24.99 8.11 -26.23
C LEU A 268 24.51 9.23 -27.18
N LYS A 269 25.38 9.72 -28.08
CA LYS A 269 24.97 10.66 -29.14
C LYS A 269 24.01 10.04 -30.17
N HIS A 270 23.97 8.71 -30.30
CA HIS A 270 23.11 8.03 -31.29
C HIS A 270 21.71 7.64 -30.77
N LEU A 271 21.44 7.73 -29.46
CA LEU A 271 20.14 7.40 -28.87
C LEU A 271 19.10 8.53 -28.98
N HIS A 272 19.50 9.74 -29.40
CA HIS A 272 18.56 10.81 -29.75
C HIS A 272 17.64 10.46 -30.92
N LYS A 273 17.94 9.41 -31.71
CA LYS A 273 17.12 9.00 -32.86
C LYS A 273 15.82 8.27 -32.50
N TYR A 274 15.67 7.79 -31.26
CA TYR A 274 14.48 7.06 -30.80
C TYR A 274 13.56 7.86 -29.87
N SER A 275 13.88 9.12 -29.59
CA SER A 275 13.04 10.01 -28.77
C SER A 275 11.76 10.47 -29.50
N ASP A 276 11.75 10.45 -30.83
CA ASP A 276 10.65 11.04 -31.62
C ASP A 276 9.64 10.00 -32.15
N ALA A 277 9.82 8.71 -31.84
CA ALA A 277 8.99 7.64 -32.41
C ALA A 277 7.86 7.12 -31.50
N CYS A 278 7.76 7.55 -30.23
CA CYS A 278 6.77 7.04 -29.28
C CYS A 278 6.01 8.12 -28.49
N ILE A 279 5.57 9.19 -29.17
CA ILE A 279 4.44 9.98 -28.67
C ILE A 279 3.27 9.77 -29.64
N PRO A 280 2.28 8.92 -29.31
CA PRO A 280 1.03 8.89 -30.05
C PRO A 280 0.41 10.29 -30.04
N LYS A 281 0.16 10.86 -31.24
CA LYS A 281 -0.47 12.18 -31.45
C LYS A 281 -1.81 12.38 -30.72
N ALA A 282 -2.42 11.32 -30.17
CA ALA A 282 -3.70 11.35 -29.47
C ALA A 282 -3.68 12.06 -28.10
N ILE A 283 -2.51 12.38 -27.52
CA ILE A 283 -2.44 13.00 -26.18
C ILE A 283 -2.51 14.54 -26.24
N SER A 284 -2.20 15.16 -27.39
CA SER A 284 -2.17 16.64 -27.46
C SER A 284 -3.54 17.31 -27.63
N GLU A 285 -4.56 16.57 -28.12
CA GLU A 285 -5.88 17.15 -28.39
C GLU A 285 -6.84 17.07 -27.19
N ARG A 286 -6.63 16.14 -26.25
CA ARG A 286 -7.47 16.02 -25.05
C ARG A 286 -7.12 17.02 -23.94
N ALA A 287 -5.87 17.49 -23.92
CA ALA A 287 -5.42 18.50 -22.96
C ALA A 287 -6.03 19.90 -23.18
N ARG A 288 -6.72 20.14 -24.31
CA ARG A 288 -7.40 21.42 -24.59
C ARG A 288 -8.90 21.42 -24.27
N SER A 289 -9.55 20.27 -24.09
CA SER A 289 -10.99 20.21 -23.79
C SER A 289 -11.32 20.25 -22.30
N ASP A 290 -10.41 19.81 -21.43
CA ASP A 290 -10.74 19.57 -20.01
C ASP A 290 -10.47 20.78 -19.10
N ALA A 291 -10.02 21.90 -19.67
CA ALA A 291 -9.81 23.16 -18.94
C ALA A 291 -11.10 23.94 -18.63
N SER A 292 -12.28 23.41 -19.00
CA SER A 292 -13.57 24.10 -18.83
C SER A 292 -14.65 23.21 -18.22
N THR A 293 -14.42 22.57 -17.08
CA THR A 293 -15.52 22.18 -16.18
C THR A 293 -15.05 22.05 -14.73
N SER A 294 -15.02 23.17 -14.00
CA SER A 294 -14.98 23.15 -12.54
C SER A 294 -16.41 23.06 -11.99
N VAL A 295 -16.78 21.93 -11.42
CA VAL A 295 -17.95 21.85 -10.52
C VAL A 295 -17.48 21.18 -9.23
N GLY A 296 -17.61 21.91 -8.13
CA GLY A 296 -17.23 21.46 -6.79
C GLY A 296 -18.11 20.32 -6.29
N GLY A 297 -17.51 19.50 -5.42
CA GLY A 297 -18.16 18.47 -4.61
C GLY A 297 -17.54 18.46 -3.21
N PRO A 298 -18.29 18.08 -2.17
CA PRO A 298 -18.21 18.69 -0.85
C PRO A 298 -17.21 18.02 0.10
N ASP A 299 -16.74 18.82 1.04
CA ASP A 299 -16.02 18.42 2.25
C ASP A 299 -16.86 17.40 3.05
N GLY A 300 -16.49 16.13 2.99
CA GLY A 300 -17.00 15.06 3.84
C GLY A 300 -15.94 14.66 4.86
N SER A 301 -16.05 15.16 6.09
CA SER A 301 -15.23 14.74 7.21
C SER A 301 -15.50 13.26 7.55
N PHE A 302 -14.54 12.39 7.27
CA PHE A 302 -14.56 10.98 7.69
C PHE A 302 -14.39 10.91 9.22
N SER A 303 -15.49 10.59 9.92
CA SER A 303 -15.50 10.27 11.35
C SER A 303 -15.72 8.76 11.50
N SER A 304 -14.66 7.96 11.41
CA SER A 304 -14.70 6.57 11.84
C SER A 304 -13.71 6.32 12.97
N THR A 305 -14.14 5.60 13.99
CA THR A 305 -13.39 5.34 15.23
C THR A 305 -12.48 4.11 15.15
N SER A 306 -12.32 3.51 13.95
CA SER A 306 -11.56 2.27 13.77
C SER A 306 -10.07 2.46 14.05
N THR A 307 -9.41 1.38 14.46
CA THR A 307 -7.96 1.34 14.68
C THR A 307 -7.20 1.67 13.39
N SER A 308 -7.76 1.27 12.24
CA SER A 308 -7.34 1.66 10.88
C SER A 308 -7.44 3.17 10.63
N SER A 309 -8.57 3.81 10.97
CA SER A 309 -8.74 5.27 10.87
C SER A 309 -7.70 6.02 11.71
N ARG A 310 -7.39 5.53 12.91
CA ARG A 310 -6.33 6.09 13.76
C ARG A 310 -4.94 5.92 13.16
N PHE A 311 -4.66 4.79 12.51
CA PHE A 311 -3.40 4.55 11.80
C PHE A 311 -3.25 5.48 10.58
N CYS A 312 -4.29 5.59 9.77
CA CYS A 312 -4.36 6.53 8.65
C CYS A 312 -4.22 7.98 9.14
N GLN A 313 -4.90 8.36 10.23
CA GLN A 313 -4.80 9.69 10.82
C GLN A 313 -3.39 10.00 11.35
N TYR A 314 -2.72 9.03 11.99
CA TYR A 314 -1.32 9.16 12.43
C TYR A 314 -0.38 9.38 11.24
N LEU A 315 -0.56 8.63 10.15
CA LEU A 315 0.21 8.81 8.92
C LEU A 315 -0.08 10.17 8.26
N SER A 316 -1.35 10.59 8.15
CA SER A 316 -1.75 11.87 7.53
C SER A 316 -1.29 13.10 8.31
N THR A 317 -1.35 13.07 9.64
CA THR A 317 -0.79 14.14 10.50
C THR A 317 0.73 14.19 10.41
N SER A 318 1.40 13.04 10.30
CA SER A 318 2.85 12.97 10.09
C SER A 318 3.27 13.47 8.70
N GLN A 319 2.50 13.16 7.66
CA GLN A 319 2.75 13.61 6.28
C GLN A 319 2.57 15.13 6.10
N SER A 320 1.64 15.74 6.84
CA SER A 320 1.43 17.19 6.86
C SER A 320 2.66 17.95 7.39
N SER A 321 3.46 17.32 8.26
CA SER A 321 4.75 17.84 8.74
C SER A 321 5.84 17.85 7.65
N ILE A 322 5.72 16.97 6.66
CA ILE A 322 6.63 16.89 5.51
C ILE A 322 6.17 17.83 4.39
N HIS A 323 4.87 17.88 4.08
CA HIS A 323 4.29 18.78 3.09
C HIS A 323 4.25 20.25 3.56
N GLY A 324 4.15 20.53 4.86
CA GLY A 324 4.19 21.88 5.43
C GLY A 324 5.55 22.59 5.30
N LYS A 325 6.59 21.88 4.83
CA LYS A 325 7.88 22.48 4.44
C LYS A 325 7.99 22.74 2.94
N CYS A 326 6.97 22.41 2.15
CA CYS A 326 6.89 22.62 0.71
C CYS A 326 6.14 23.93 0.34
N HIS A 327 6.39 25.03 1.07
CA HIS A 327 6.06 26.35 0.52
C HIS A 327 7.17 26.73 -0.48
N PHE A 328 6.86 26.60 -1.77
CA PHE A 328 7.61 27.24 -2.85
C PHE A 328 7.54 28.76 -2.64
N ASN A 329 8.62 29.36 -2.15
CA ASN A 329 8.85 30.78 -2.39
C ASN A 329 9.26 30.92 -3.85
N ASN A 330 8.32 31.39 -4.68
CA ASN A 330 8.64 31.92 -6.00
C ASN A 330 9.53 33.15 -5.83
N VAL A 331 10.79 33.04 -6.27
CA VAL A 331 11.64 34.16 -6.70
C VAL A 331 12.31 33.76 -8.00
#